data_AF-A0A358KMX9-F1
#
_entry.id   AF-A0A358KMX9-F1
#
_cell.length_a   1.000
_cell.length_b   1.000
_cell.length_c   1.000
_cell.angle_alpha   90.00
_cell.angle_beta   90.00
_cell.angle_gamma   90.00
#
_symmetry.space_group_name_H-M   'P 1'
#
loop_
_entity.id
_entity.type
_entity.pdbx_description
1 polymer ?
#
loop_
_entity_poly.entity_id
_entity_poly.type
_entity_poly.pdbx_seq_one_letter_code
_entity_poly.pdbx_strand_id
1 'polypeptide(L)'
;SLLVNNGELIKSYASLPLPNPPTVLGLLETVGEQERFTTEVDRSSSLGAFVKKIGDKANGNNKMYWQYYVNGSQPQVAADKFILQGGETVLWTFSASEL
;
A
#
# COMPACT_ATOMS: atom_id res chain seq x y z
N SER A 1 5.23 6.76 8.44
CA SER A 1 6.23 5.85 7.83
C SER A 1 5.53 4.86 6.92
N LEU A 2 6.27 4.23 6.01
CA LEU A 2 5.77 3.17 5.13
C LEU A 2 6.61 1.90 5.33
N LEU A 3 5.95 0.77 5.45
CA LEU A 3 6.53 -0.57 5.44
C LEU A 3 5.96 -1.33 4.24
N VAL A 4 6.82 -1.98 3.46
CA VAL A 4 6.40 -2.87 2.36
C VAL A 4 6.98 -4.26 2.62
N ASN A 5 6.12 -5.18 3.04
CA ASN A 5 6.42 -6.59 3.24
C ASN A 5 5.96 -7.39 2.01
N ASN A 6 6.89 -7.91 1.21
CA ASN A 6 6.56 -8.68 0.01
C ASN A 6 6.46 -10.20 0.26
N GLY A 7 6.50 -10.64 1.53
CA GLY A 7 6.52 -12.04 1.94
C GLY A 7 7.92 -12.66 2.05
N GLU A 8 8.95 -11.99 1.52
CA GLU A 8 10.35 -12.43 1.59
C GLU A 8 11.21 -11.46 2.42
N LEU A 9 10.93 -10.16 2.30
CA LEU A 9 11.61 -9.10 3.02
C LEU A 9 10.64 -7.96 3.36
N ILE A 10 11.06 -7.14 4.32
CA ILE A 10 10.36 -5.91 4.69
C ILE A 10 11.28 -4.73 4.39
N LYS A 11 10.84 -3.84 3.50
CA LYS A 11 11.46 -2.52 3.34
C LYS A 11 10.76 -1.50 4.24
N SER A 12 11.54 -0.65 4.89
CA SER A 12 11.03 0.40 5.78
C SER A 12 11.49 1.78 5.30
N TYR A 13 10.55 2.70 5.25
CA TYR A 13 10.73 4.09 4.84
C TYR A 13 10.24 4.99 5.97
N ALA A 14 11.19 5.53 6.73
CA ALA A 14 10.94 6.35 7.92
C ALA A 14 10.88 7.84 7.59
N SER A 15 10.25 8.63 8.48
CA SER A 15 10.22 10.10 8.41
C SER A 15 9.79 10.67 7.06
N LEU A 16 8.83 10.02 6.40
CA LEU A 16 8.28 10.47 5.12
C LEU A 16 7.38 11.70 5.32
N PRO A 17 7.47 12.72 4.44
CA PRO A 17 6.49 13.79 4.41
C PRO A 17 5.11 13.25 4.02
N LEU A 18 4.05 14.01 4.33
CA LEU A 18 2.73 13.69 3.79
C LEU A 18 2.75 13.80 2.26
N PRO A 19 2.18 12.80 1.56
CA PRO A 19 2.07 12.83 0.10
C PRO A 19 1.00 13.83 -0.34
N ASN A 20 0.96 14.14 -1.63
CA ASN A 20 -0.12 14.92 -2.24
C ASN A 20 -0.78 14.11 -3.37
N PRO A 21 -2.02 13.61 -3.19
CA PRO A 21 -2.90 13.80 -2.03
C PRO A 21 -2.43 13.01 -0.79
N PRO A 22 -2.81 13.43 0.44
CA PRO A 22 -2.36 12.82 1.69
C PRO A 22 -3.11 11.50 1.98
N THR A 23 -3.00 10.52 1.08
CA THR A 23 -3.68 9.23 1.20
C THR A 23 -2.68 8.09 1.37
N VAL A 24 -3.15 6.93 1.83
CA VAL A 24 -2.31 5.72 1.91
C VAL A 24 -1.77 5.33 0.53
N LEU A 25 -2.61 5.42 -0.51
CA LEU A 25 -2.17 5.17 -1.88
C LEU A 25 -1.19 6.22 -2.37
N GLY A 26 -1.45 7.50 -2.09
CA GLY A 26 -0.53 8.59 -2.43
C GLY A 26 0.85 8.40 -1.80
N LEU A 27 0.90 7.88 -0.57
CA LEU A 27 2.16 7.57 0.12
C LEU A 27 2.91 6.43 -0.60
N LEU A 28 2.21 5.36 -0.96
CA LEU A 28 2.78 4.24 -1.70
C LEU A 28 3.34 4.68 -3.05
N GLU A 29 2.58 5.46 -3.81
CA GLU A 29 2.98 5.95 -5.14
C GLU A 29 4.18 6.90 -5.04
N THR A 30 4.17 7.85 -4.10
CA THR A 30 5.28 8.77 -3.86
C THR A 30 6.58 8.02 -3.56
N VAL A 31 6.53 7.03 -2.67
CA VAL A 31 7.71 6.21 -2.34
C VAL A 31 8.09 5.31 -3.51
N GLY A 32 7.12 4.75 -4.25
CA GLY A 32 7.38 3.95 -5.44
C GLY A 32 8.15 4.69 -6.53
N GLU A 33 7.80 5.95 -6.75
CA GLU A 33 8.53 6.83 -7.68
C GLU A 33 9.96 7.11 -7.19
N GLN A 34 10.13 7.46 -5.91
CA GLN A 34 11.43 7.76 -5.30
C GLN A 34 12.38 6.55 -5.33
N GLU A 35 11.85 5.38 -4.99
CA GLU A 35 12.59 4.13 -4.81
C GLU A 35 12.62 3.27 -6.07
N ARG A 36 11.97 3.72 -7.14
CA ARG A 36 11.89 3.08 -8.46
C ARG A 36 11.32 1.65 -8.42
N PHE A 37 10.25 1.43 -7.66
CA PHE A 37 9.45 0.21 -7.77
C PHE A 37 8.12 0.46 -8.49
N THR A 38 7.72 -0.48 -9.33
CA THR A 38 6.45 -0.40 -10.07
C THR A 38 5.27 -0.60 -9.14
N THR A 39 4.23 0.23 -9.29
CA THR A 39 2.91 -0.01 -8.70
C THR A 39 1.88 -0.07 -9.83
N GLU A 40 1.05 -1.12 -9.87
CA GLU A 40 -0.08 -1.19 -10.80
C GLU A 40 -1.38 -1.03 -10.01
N VAL A 41 -2.20 -0.06 -10.40
CA VAL A 41 -3.43 0.31 -9.69
C VAL A 41 -4.60 0.30 -10.67
N ASP A 42 -5.68 -0.38 -10.31
CA ASP A 42 -6.97 -0.25 -10.98
C ASP A 42 -7.80 0.84 -10.29
N ARG A 43 -8.20 1.85 -11.05
CA ARG A 43 -8.96 3.02 -10.57
C ARG A 43 -10.35 3.10 -11.20
N SER A 44 -10.78 2.04 -11.90
CA SER A 44 -12.08 2.00 -12.60
C SER A 44 -13.27 1.81 -11.67
N SER A 45 -13.05 1.31 -10.45
CA SER A 45 -14.10 1.04 -9.47
C SER A 45 -14.51 2.28 -8.68
N SER A 46 -15.81 2.48 -8.50
CA SER A 46 -16.36 3.50 -7.58
C SER A 46 -16.09 3.19 -6.10
N LEU A 47 -15.79 1.93 -5.77
CA LEU A 47 -15.45 1.50 -4.40
C LEU A 47 -14.09 2.03 -3.95
N GLY A 48 -13.24 2.44 -4.89
CA GLY A 48 -11.91 2.98 -4.65
C GLY A 48 -10.85 2.22 -5.42
N ALA A 49 -9.61 2.71 -5.33
CA ALA A 49 -8.49 2.17 -6.06
C ALA A 49 -8.06 0.80 -5.51
N PHE A 50 -7.82 -0.14 -6.42
CA PHE A 50 -7.33 -1.48 -6.12
C PHE A 50 -5.89 -1.63 -6.58
N VAL A 51 -4.96 -1.80 -5.62
CA VAL A 51 -3.55 -2.05 -5.91
C VAL A 51 -3.39 -3.51 -6.36
N LYS A 52 -3.01 -3.70 -7.62
CA LYS A 52 -2.83 -5.02 -8.26
C LYS A 52 -1.42 -5.57 -8.09
N LYS A 53 -0.42 -4.69 -7.96
CA LYS A 53 0.99 -5.07 -7.90
C LYS A 53 1.82 -3.99 -7.21
N ILE A 54 2.82 -4.42 -6.44
CA ILE A 54 3.89 -3.59 -5.89
C ILE A 54 5.21 -4.32 -6.15
N GLY A 55 6.15 -3.65 -6.80
CA GLY A 55 7.40 -4.26 -7.24
C GLY A 55 7.16 -5.41 -8.22
N ASP A 56 7.69 -6.59 -7.91
CA ASP A 56 7.59 -7.82 -8.69
C ASP A 56 6.38 -8.69 -8.30
N LYS A 57 5.69 -8.39 -7.18
CA LYS A 57 4.57 -9.21 -6.68
C LYS A 57 3.23 -8.69 -7.19
N ALA A 58 2.56 -9.48 -8.02
CA ALA A 58 1.19 -9.24 -8.47
C ALA A 58 0.19 -10.10 -7.67
N ASN A 59 -1.00 -9.55 -7.43
CA ASN A 59 -2.10 -10.25 -6.77
C ASN A 59 -2.55 -11.48 -7.56
N GLY A 60 -3.14 -12.45 -6.84
CA GLY A 60 -3.81 -13.60 -7.43
C GLY A 60 -2.92 -14.82 -7.66
N ASN A 61 -1.59 -14.64 -7.74
CA ASN A 61 -0.68 -15.79 -7.77
C ASN A 61 -0.69 -16.50 -6.40
N ASN A 62 -0.91 -17.81 -6.38
CA ASN A 62 -0.98 -18.63 -5.15
C ASN A 62 -1.93 -18.08 -4.06
N LYS A 63 -3.03 -17.41 -4.45
CA LYS A 63 -3.98 -16.76 -3.53
C LYS A 63 -3.35 -15.69 -2.61
N MET A 64 -2.23 -15.11 -3.05
CA MET A 64 -1.55 -14.03 -2.34
C MET A 64 -2.08 -12.67 -2.85
N TYR A 65 -2.29 -11.75 -1.92
CA TYR A 65 -2.83 -10.43 -2.20
C TYR A 65 -2.13 -9.36 -1.36
N TRP A 66 -1.96 -8.19 -1.97
CA TRP A 66 -1.57 -6.97 -1.28
C TRP A 66 -2.70 -6.46 -0.41
N GLN A 67 -2.39 -6.30 0.87
CA GLN A 67 -3.28 -5.78 1.90
C GLN A 67 -2.58 -4.63 2.60
N TYR A 68 -3.34 -3.66 3.11
CA TYR A 68 -2.77 -2.53 3.82
C TYR A 68 -3.36 -2.37 5.22
N TYR A 69 -2.53 -1.83 6.11
CA TYR A 69 -2.84 -1.56 7.51
C TYR A 69 -2.33 -0.17 7.87
N VAL A 70 -3.05 0.52 8.76
CA VAL A 70 -2.63 1.79 9.35
C VAL A 70 -2.58 1.61 10.85
N ASN A 71 -1.42 1.86 11.45
CA ASN A 71 -1.16 1.66 12.88
C ASN A 71 -1.60 0.26 13.38
N GLY A 72 -1.35 -0.78 12.56
CA GLY A 72 -1.67 -2.17 12.89
C GLY A 72 -3.13 -2.59 12.66
N SER A 73 -4.02 -1.67 12.27
CA SER A 73 -5.43 -1.97 11.99
C SER A 73 -5.73 -1.90 10.49
N GLN A 74 -6.58 -2.80 9.98
CA GLN A 74 -7.02 -2.78 8.59
C GLN A 74 -8.24 -1.86 8.42
N PRO A 75 -8.13 -0.75 7.67
CA PRO A 75 -9.27 0.15 7.49
C PRO A 75 -10.34 -0.44 6.56
N GLN A 76 -11.59 0.01 6.71
CA GLN A 76 -12.75 -0.41 5.91
C GLN A 76 -12.96 0.43 4.64
N VAL A 77 -11.94 1.16 4.21
CA VAL A 77 -11.97 2.01 3.00
C VAL A 77 -10.81 1.63 2.09
N ALA A 78 -10.87 2.01 0.82
CA ALA A 78 -9.75 1.82 -0.09
C ALA A 78 -8.58 2.78 0.24
N ALA A 79 -7.36 2.40 -0.16
CA ALA A 79 -6.14 3.13 0.17
C ALA A 79 -6.09 4.56 -0.42
N ASP A 80 -6.82 4.82 -1.51
CA ASP A 80 -6.99 6.16 -2.09
C ASP A 80 -7.97 7.04 -1.30
N LYS A 81 -8.73 6.45 -0.36
CA LYS A 81 -9.75 7.15 0.44
C LYS A 81 -9.33 7.36 1.90
N PHE A 82 -8.37 6.58 2.41
CA PHE A 82 -7.85 6.79 3.76
C PHE A 82 -6.94 8.02 3.78
N ILE A 83 -7.31 9.06 4.55
CA ILE A 83 -6.54 10.30 4.69
C ILE A 83 -5.55 10.20 5.85
N LEU A 84 -4.27 10.35 5.56
CA LEU A 84 -3.19 10.42 6.54
C LEU A 84 -3.12 11.80 7.18
N GLN A 85 -2.92 11.84 8.49
CA GLN A 85 -2.77 13.06 9.30
C GLN A 85 -1.30 13.35 9.67
N GLY A 86 -0.41 12.38 9.47
CA GLY A 86 1.00 12.46 9.84
C GLY A 86 1.28 11.70 11.13
N GLY A 87 2.41 10.98 11.13
CA GLY A 87 2.83 10.14 12.26
C GLY A 87 2.34 8.69 12.18
N GLU A 88 1.39 8.37 11.29
CA GLU A 88 0.94 6.98 11.12
C GLU A 88 2.03 6.09 10.53
N THR A 89 1.97 4.82 10.91
CA THR A 89 2.71 3.73 10.25
C THR A 89 1.76 3.00 9.31
N VAL A 90 2.05 3.10 8.01
CA VAL A 90 1.37 2.34 6.97
C VAL A 90 2.17 1.07 6.68
N LEU A 91 1.50 -0.07 6.68
CA LEU A 91 2.06 -1.35 6.24
C LEU A 91 1.30 -1.83 5.00
N TRP A 92 2.03 -2.14 3.93
CA TRP A 92 1.57 -2.99 2.84
C TRP A 92 2.19 -4.37 3.01
N THR A 93 1.37 -5.43 2.98
CA THR A 93 1.82 -6.81 3.13
C THR A 93 1.27 -7.69 2.02
N PHE A 94 2.13 -8.53 1.44
CA PHE A 94 1.76 -9.53 0.45
C PHE A 94 1.64 -10.89 1.14
N SER A 95 0.40 -11.31 1.38
CA SER A 95 0.08 -12.50 2.15
C SER A 95 -1.10 -13.24 1.54
N ALA A 96 -1.27 -14.50 1.93
CA ALA A 96 -2.46 -15.26 1.56
C ALA A 96 -3.71 -14.48 2.00
N SER A 97 -4.74 -14.50 1.18
CA SER A 97 -6.07 -14.05 1.62
C SER A 97 -6.54 -14.98 2.74
N GLU A 98 -6.92 -14.39 3.88
CA GLU A 98 -7.64 -15.12 4.94
C GLU A 98 -9.16 -15.17 4.68
N LEU A 99 -9.62 -14.59 3.56
CA LEU A 99 -10.98 -14.74 3.03
C LEU A 99 -11.12 -16.02 2.21
#